data_AF-A0A3B3DXF1-F1
#
_entry.id   AF-A0A3B3DXF1-F1
#
_cell.length_a   1.000
_cell.length_b   1.000
_cell.length_c   1.000
_cell.angle_alpha   90.00
_cell.angle_beta   90.00
_cell.angle_gamma   90.00
#
_symmetry.space_group_name_H-M   'P 1'
#
loop_
_entity.id
_entity.type
_entity.pdbx_description
1 polymer ?
#
loop_
_entity_poly.entity_id
_entity_poly.type
_entity_poly.pdbx_seq_one_letter_code
_entity_poly.pdbx_strand_id
1 'polypeptide(L)'
;MQAELTSHFDSKIGELQSTLITMIGSISNLSEQVSLMEQRIIENQDNLTNIETHVKFLEKENSYLREKRLIPHLLGDDNFPAPPVIERAHRSPTTTRPNAKNGPRPILLKFLNAKDKMKILRLSREKGDLLFEGVQVYIYQDYSAALLERRRLFDPIKIKLSEKNIQYSLRYPASLRISIDGKFTSFRCPKDAEVFL
;
A
#
# COMPACT_ATOMS: atom_id res chain seq x y z
N MET A 1 -18.63 -74.10 32.42
CA MET A 1 -17.38 -74.23 31.63
C MET A 1 -17.56 -73.98 30.12
N GLN A 2 -18.20 -74.85 29.32
CA GLN A 2 -18.35 -74.58 27.87
C GLN A 2 -19.20 -73.32 27.56
N ALA A 3 -20.33 -73.13 28.25
CA ALA A 3 -21.24 -71.99 28.03
C ALA A 3 -20.65 -70.62 28.46
N GLU A 4 -19.84 -70.60 29.52
CA GLU A 4 -19.16 -69.37 29.99
C GLU A 4 -18.05 -68.96 29.01
N LEU A 5 -17.32 -69.94 28.47
CA LEU A 5 -16.26 -69.68 27.51
C LEU A 5 -16.82 -69.09 26.20
N THR A 6 -17.94 -69.63 25.70
CA THR A 6 -18.64 -69.09 24.52
C THR A 6 -19.16 -67.67 24.78
N SER A 7 -19.76 -67.40 25.94
CA SER A 7 -20.25 -66.06 26.28
C SER A 7 -19.14 -65.01 26.38
N HIS A 8 -17.97 -65.37 26.93
CA HIS A 8 -16.81 -64.48 26.97
C HIS A 8 -16.26 -64.18 25.57
N PHE A 9 -16.21 -65.18 24.67
CA PHE A 9 -15.83 -64.96 23.29
C PHE A 9 -16.83 -64.06 22.55
N ASP A 10 -18.13 -64.27 22.74
CA ASP A 10 -19.18 -63.43 22.12
C ASP A 10 -19.10 -61.97 22.59
N SER A 11 -18.87 -61.74 23.89
CA SER A 11 -18.69 -60.37 24.44
C SER A 11 -17.49 -59.68 23.81
N LYS A 12 -16.35 -60.38 23.71
CA LYS A 12 -15.11 -59.83 23.14
C LYS A 12 -15.23 -59.59 21.64
N ILE A 13 -15.95 -60.47 20.92
CA ILE A 13 -16.29 -60.28 19.51
C ILE A 13 -17.19 -59.05 19.35
N GLY A 14 -18.19 -58.86 20.22
CA GLY A 14 -19.04 -57.67 20.21
C GLY A 14 -18.27 -56.36 20.46
N GLU A 15 -17.34 -56.35 21.41
CA GLU A 15 -16.46 -55.20 21.66
C GLU A 15 -15.57 -54.91 20.45
N LEU A 16 -14.96 -55.93 19.85
CA LEU A 16 -14.15 -55.79 18.63
C LEU A 16 -14.98 -55.29 17.44
N GLN A 17 -16.24 -55.73 17.30
CA GLN A 17 -17.14 -55.23 16.27
C GLN A 17 -17.50 -53.76 16.50
N SER A 18 -17.81 -53.37 17.74
CA SER A 18 -18.14 -51.98 18.07
C SER A 18 -16.97 -51.02 17.79
N THR A 19 -15.75 -51.42 18.18
CA THR A 19 -14.53 -50.65 17.92
C THR A 19 -14.25 -50.53 16.43
N LEU A 20 -14.41 -51.61 15.65
CA LEU A 20 -14.32 -51.57 14.19
C LEU A 20 -15.30 -50.58 13.56
N ILE A 21 -16.57 -50.58 13.99
CA ILE A 21 -17.58 -49.64 13.49
C ILE A 21 -17.18 -48.19 13.79
N THR A 22 -16.70 -47.91 15.00
CA THR A 22 -16.22 -46.56 15.35
C THR A 22 -14.98 -46.14 14.56
N MET A 23 -14.05 -47.06 14.30
CA MET A 23 -12.88 -46.79 13.46
C MET A 23 -13.28 -46.51 12.01
N ILE A 24 -14.20 -47.28 11.44
CA ILE A 24 -14.72 -47.06 10.08
C ILE A 24 -15.35 -45.68 9.97
N GLY A 25 -16.21 -45.29 10.92
CA GLY A 25 -16.83 -43.96 10.93
C GLY A 25 -15.79 -42.83 11.02
N SER A 26 -14.74 -43.02 11.84
CA SER A 26 -13.64 -42.06 11.96
C SER A 26 -12.83 -41.95 10.67
N ILE A 27 -12.55 -43.09 10.00
CA ILE A 27 -11.84 -43.14 8.72
C ILE A 27 -12.65 -42.45 7.62
N SER A 28 -13.97 -42.66 7.57
CA SER A 28 -14.85 -41.96 6.61
C SER A 28 -14.82 -40.45 6.79
N ASN A 29 -14.92 -39.97 8.04
CA ASN A 29 -14.86 -38.53 8.33
C ASN A 29 -13.48 -37.94 7.97
N LEU A 30 -12.39 -38.62 8.32
CA LEU A 30 -11.04 -38.20 7.94
C LEU A 30 -10.88 -38.16 6.41
N SER A 31 -11.45 -39.14 5.69
CA SER A 31 -11.43 -39.16 4.22
C SER A 31 -12.14 -37.95 3.62
N GLU A 32 -13.29 -37.55 4.16
CA GLU A 32 -14.01 -36.35 3.72
C GLU A 32 -13.21 -35.07 3.99
N GLN A 33 -12.60 -34.97 5.17
CA GLN A 33 -11.76 -33.82 5.53
C GLN A 33 -10.52 -33.70 4.64
N VAL A 34 -9.86 -34.82 4.34
CA VAL A 34 -8.70 -34.85 3.42
C VAL A 34 -9.13 -34.37 2.03
N SER A 35 -10.25 -34.85 1.51
CA SER A 35 -10.76 -34.41 0.20
C SER A 35 -11.05 -32.90 0.16
N LEU A 36 -11.66 -32.35 1.22
CA LEU A 36 -11.91 -30.91 1.33
C LEU A 36 -10.59 -30.11 1.41
N MET A 37 -9.60 -30.61 2.15
CA MET A 37 -8.28 -29.96 2.24
C MET A 37 -7.57 -29.96 0.90
N GLU A 38 -7.61 -31.06 0.14
CA GLU A 38 -7.03 -31.16 -1.19
C GLU A 38 -7.63 -30.12 -2.15
N GLN A 39 -8.95 -29.96 -2.18
CA GLN A 39 -9.61 -28.94 -2.99
C GLN A 39 -9.15 -27.53 -2.62
N ARG A 40 -9.09 -27.22 -1.32
CA ARG A 40 -8.60 -25.91 -0.84
C ARG A 40 -7.14 -25.66 -1.18
N ILE A 41 -6.29 -26.70 -1.17
CA ILE A 41 -4.89 -26.58 -1.56
C ILE A 41 -4.78 -26.23 -3.05
N ILE A 42 -5.57 -26.89 -3.90
CA ILE A 42 -5.61 -26.63 -5.34
C ILE A 42 -6.04 -25.18 -5.61
N GLU A 43 -7.15 -24.72 -5.03
CA GLU A 43 -7.62 -23.33 -5.18
C GLU A 43 -6.56 -22.32 -4.72
N ASN A 44 -5.91 -22.58 -3.58
CA ASN A 44 -4.86 -21.71 -3.07
C ASN A 44 -3.63 -21.70 -3.99
N GLN A 45 -3.28 -22.83 -4.59
CA GLN A 45 -2.17 -22.95 -5.53
C GLN A 45 -2.46 -22.17 -6.82
N ASP A 46 -3.68 -22.24 -7.34
CA ASP A 46 -4.12 -21.44 -8.49
C ASP A 46 -4.09 -19.94 -8.17
N ASN A 47 -4.55 -19.54 -6.99
CA ASN A 47 -4.46 -18.16 -6.54
C ASN A 47 -3.00 -17.69 -6.42
N LEU A 48 -2.12 -18.54 -5.88
CA LEU A 48 -0.71 -18.22 -5.71
C LEU A 48 -0.01 -18.03 -7.06
N THR A 49 -0.25 -18.92 -8.03
CA THR A 49 0.31 -18.79 -9.39
C THR A 49 -0.18 -17.53 -10.11
N ASN A 50 -1.47 -17.17 -9.95
CA ASN A 50 -2.01 -15.92 -10.48
C ASN A 50 -1.37 -14.69 -9.82
N ILE A 51 -1.13 -14.72 -8.51
CA ILE A 51 -0.43 -13.64 -7.81
C ILE A 51 1.02 -13.55 -8.28
N GLU A 52 1.73 -14.68 -8.41
CA GLU A 52 3.12 -14.70 -8.88
C GLU A 52 3.29 -14.13 -10.29
N THR A 53 2.40 -14.49 -11.21
CA THR A 53 2.42 -13.95 -12.58
C THR A 53 2.15 -12.44 -12.58
N HIS A 54 1.20 -11.97 -11.77
CA HIS A 54 0.92 -10.55 -11.63
C HIS A 54 2.08 -9.78 -10.99
N VAL A 55 2.73 -10.35 -9.96
CA VAL A 55 3.93 -9.78 -9.34
C VAL A 55 5.06 -9.68 -10.34
N LYS A 56 5.35 -10.75 -11.11
CA LYS A 56 6.38 -10.71 -12.17
C LYS A 56 6.10 -9.64 -13.23
N PHE A 57 4.84 -9.51 -13.64
CA PHE A 57 4.42 -8.45 -14.57
C PHE A 57 4.67 -7.05 -13.99
N LEU A 58 4.24 -6.82 -12.75
CA LEU A 58 4.45 -5.55 -12.05
C LEU A 58 5.92 -5.27 -11.75
N GLU A 59 6.73 -6.29 -11.47
CA GLU A 59 8.18 -6.15 -11.28
C GLU A 59 8.87 -5.72 -12.58
N LYS A 60 8.46 -6.31 -13.71
CA LYS A 60 8.94 -5.91 -15.04
C LYS A 60 8.55 -4.47 -15.35
N GLU A 61 7.31 -4.06 -15.06
CA GLU A 61 6.85 -2.68 -15.25
C GLU A 61 7.57 -1.70 -14.30
N ASN A 62 7.85 -2.12 -13.06
CA ASN A 62 8.63 -1.35 -12.09
C ASN A 62 10.14 -1.36 -12.37
N SER A 63 10.64 -2.16 -13.33
CA SER A 63 12.05 -2.23 -13.68
C SER A 63 12.59 -0.87 -14.12
N TYR A 64 11.80 -0.08 -14.84
CA TYR A 64 12.17 1.27 -15.30
C TYR A 64 12.36 2.27 -14.14
N LEU A 65 11.59 2.11 -13.05
CA LEU A 65 11.77 2.88 -11.81
C LEU A 65 13.01 2.42 -11.04
N ARG A 66 13.29 1.12 -11.06
CA ARG A 66 14.42 0.49 -10.36
C ARG A 66 15.76 0.72 -11.01
N GLU A 67 15.82 0.88 -12.33
CA GLU A 67 17.05 1.26 -13.06
C GLU A 67 17.55 2.66 -12.68
N LYS A 68 16.87 3.36 -11.76
CA LYS A 68 17.25 4.65 -11.15
C LYS A 68 17.32 5.81 -12.14
N ARG A 69 16.81 5.62 -13.36
CA ARG A 69 16.85 6.65 -14.41
C ARG A 69 15.61 7.52 -14.49
N LEU A 70 14.45 7.07 -14.02
CA LEU A 70 13.23 7.90 -14.13
C LEU A 70 13.38 9.25 -13.42
N ILE A 71 13.88 9.27 -12.18
CA ILE A 71 13.97 10.51 -11.41
C ILE A 71 14.98 11.49 -12.02
N PRO A 72 16.23 11.08 -12.34
CA PRO A 72 17.16 11.92 -13.10
C PRO A 72 16.60 12.36 -14.46
N HIS A 73 15.99 11.47 -15.23
CA HIS A 73 15.39 11.80 -16.53
C HIS A 73 14.28 12.86 -16.42
N LEU A 74 13.42 12.76 -15.39
CA LEU A 74 12.35 13.74 -15.16
C LEU A 74 12.85 15.08 -14.64
N LEU A 75 13.90 15.09 -13.84
CA LEU A 75 14.36 16.28 -13.11
C LEU A 75 15.67 16.86 -13.66
N GLY A 76 16.23 16.28 -14.72
CA GLY A 76 17.51 16.63 -15.32
C GLY A 76 18.66 15.82 -14.73
N ASP A 77 19.38 15.10 -15.58
CA ASP A 77 20.51 14.24 -15.17
C ASP A 77 21.64 15.06 -14.50
N ASP A 78 21.85 16.30 -14.94
CA ASP A 78 22.85 17.22 -14.38
C ASP A 78 22.61 17.52 -12.89
N ASN A 79 21.36 17.43 -12.43
CA ASN A 79 21.03 17.65 -11.03
C ASN A 79 21.47 16.49 -10.14
N PHE A 80 21.82 15.32 -10.69
CA PHE A 80 22.13 14.11 -9.94
C PHE A 80 23.50 13.55 -10.35
N PRO A 81 24.60 14.03 -9.72
CA PRO A 81 25.94 13.51 -10.00
C PRO A 81 26.07 12.01 -9.69
N ALA A 82 25.24 11.52 -8.77
CA ALA A 82 25.00 10.10 -8.55
C ALA A 82 23.47 9.87 -8.49
N PRO A 83 22.98 8.73 -9.02
CA PRO A 83 21.56 8.42 -8.99
C PRO A 83 21.07 8.21 -7.54
N PRO A 84 19.88 8.71 -7.18
CA PRO A 84 19.34 8.54 -5.83
C PRO A 84 19.11 7.06 -5.51
N VAL A 85 19.45 6.65 -4.29
CA VAL A 85 19.30 5.25 -3.86
C VAL A 85 17.87 5.01 -3.38
N ILE A 86 17.15 4.16 -4.11
CA ILE A 86 15.78 3.74 -3.82
C ILE A 86 15.84 2.39 -3.09
N GLU A 87 15.34 2.35 -1.85
CA GLU A 87 15.21 1.10 -1.09
C GLU A 87 14.01 0.28 -1.56
N ARG A 88 12.87 0.95 -1.81
CA ARG A 88 11.63 0.30 -2.19
C ARG A 88 10.86 1.15 -3.19
N ALA A 89 10.40 0.52 -4.25
CA ALA A 89 9.48 1.08 -5.23
C ALA A 89 8.36 0.08 -5.46
N HIS A 90 7.12 0.51 -5.30
CA HIS A 90 5.94 -0.32 -5.53
C HIS A 90 4.73 0.55 -5.80
N ARG A 91 3.71 0.01 -6.47
CA ARG A 91 2.42 0.68 -6.65
C ARG A 91 1.56 0.49 -5.40
N SER A 92 0.70 1.45 -5.08
CA SER A 92 -0.22 1.34 -3.95
C SER A 92 -1.14 0.11 -4.10
N PRO A 93 -1.36 -0.69 -3.04
CA PRO A 93 -2.27 -1.83 -3.08
C PRO A 93 -3.70 -1.36 -3.41
N THR A 94 -4.43 -2.21 -4.10
CA THR A 94 -5.75 -1.92 -4.69
C THR A 94 -6.73 -1.40 -3.63
N THR A 95 -7.41 -0.29 -3.91
CA THR A 95 -8.80 -0.15 -3.48
C THR A 95 -9.63 -0.22 -4.74
N THR A 96 -10.33 -1.35 -4.94
CA THR A 96 -11.40 -1.49 -5.94
C THR A 96 -12.54 -0.57 -5.48
N ARG A 97 -12.35 0.75 -5.63
CA ARG A 97 -13.46 1.67 -5.45
C ARG A 97 -14.31 1.54 -6.71
N PRO A 98 -15.62 1.26 -6.60
CA PRO A 98 -16.49 1.12 -7.76
C PRO A 98 -16.52 2.39 -8.64
N ASN A 99 -16.14 3.55 -8.10
CA ASN A 99 -16.06 4.84 -8.80
C ASN A 99 -14.61 5.37 -8.97
N ALA A 100 -13.58 4.54 -8.82
CA ALA A 100 -12.22 5.01 -9.12
C ALA A 100 -12.11 5.29 -10.62
N LYS A 101 -11.72 6.52 -11.00
CA LYS A 101 -11.26 6.80 -12.36
C LYS A 101 -10.20 5.75 -12.71
N ASN A 102 -10.30 5.13 -13.88
CA ASN A 102 -9.39 4.08 -14.41
C ASN A 102 -7.97 4.59 -14.71
N GLY A 103 -7.42 5.47 -13.85
CA GLY A 103 -6.09 6.02 -13.98
C GLY A 103 -5.00 5.10 -13.40
N PRO A 104 -3.74 5.29 -13.81
CA PRO A 104 -2.62 4.53 -13.28
C PRO A 104 -2.47 4.75 -11.77
N ARG A 105 -2.10 3.69 -11.04
CA ARG A 105 -1.96 3.74 -9.58
C ARG A 105 -0.72 4.55 -9.17
N PRO A 106 -0.77 5.34 -8.09
CA PRO A 106 0.40 6.02 -7.56
C PRO A 106 1.54 5.05 -7.22
N ILE A 107 2.77 5.52 -7.43
CA ILE A 107 3.99 4.79 -7.13
C ILE A 107 4.54 5.32 -5.81
N LEU A 108 4.72 4.43 -4.85
CA LEU A 108 5.30 4.73 -3.55
C LEU A 108 6.80 4.42 -3.58
N LEU A 109 7.60 5.48 -3.43
CA LEU A 109 9.06 5.41 -3.40
C LEU A 109 9.57 5.64 -1.97
N LYS A 110 10.37 4.70 -1.48
CA LYS A 110 11.17 4.83 -0.26
C LYS A 110 12.63 5.02 -0.65
N PHE A 111 13.18 6.19 -0.34
CA PHE A 111 14.59 6.50 -0.53
C PHE A 111 15.40 6.15 0.71
N LEU A 112 16.64 5.71 0.50
CA LEU A 112 17.60 5.45 1.59
C LEU A 112 17.95 6.76 2.31
N ASN A 113 18.22 7.82 1.53
CA ASN A 113 18.63 9.11 2.05
C ASN A 113 17.48 10.12 2.06
N ALA A 114 17.23 10.73 3.21
CA ALA A 114 16.27 11.84 3.32
C ALA A 114 16.69 13.08 2.51
N LYS A 115 18.00 13.29 2.31
CA LYS A 115 18.55 14.40 1.51
C LYS A 115 18.11 14.29 0.04
N ASP A 116 18.22 13.09 -0.54
CA ASP A 116 17.82 12.83 -1.93
C ASP A 116 16.33 13.09 -2.11
N LYS A 117 15.52 12.57 -1.19
CA LYS A 117 14.07 12.82 -1.16
C LYS A 117 13.73 14.31 -1.12
N MET A 118 14.37 15.09 -0.25
CA MET A 118 14.13 16.53 -0.14
C MET A 118 14.57 17.29 -1.40
N LYS A 119 15.69 16.88 -2.02
CA LYS A 119 16.17 17.43 -3.29
C LYS A 119 15.19 17.19 -4.43
N ILE A 120 14.69 15.96 -4.56
CA ILE A 120 13.69 15.57 -5.56
C ILE A 120 12.41 16.41 -5.41
N LEU A 121 11.91 16.56 -4.19
CA LEU A 121 10.71 17.38 -3.92
C LEU A 121 10.92 18.87 -4.22
N ARG A 122 12.14 19.38 -4.01
CA ARG A 122 12.50 20.76 -4.35
C ARG A 122 12.52 20.95 -5.87
N LEU A 123 13.28 20.12 -6.58
CA LEU A 123 13.41 20.18 -8.04
C LEU A 123 12.07 20.00 -8.75
N SER A 124 11.21 19.12 -8.24
CA SER A 124 9.85 18.95 -8.77
C SER A 124 9.01 20.23 -8.68
N ARG A 125 9.15 21.02 -7.61
CA ARG A 125 8.43 22.29 -7.46
C ARG A 125 9.02 23.41 -8.30
N GLU A 126 10.34 23.44 -8.43
CA GLU A 126 11.06 24.43 -9.25
C GLU A 126 10.77 24.23 -10.74
N LYS A 127 10.70 22.97 -11.20
CA LYS A 127 10.39 22.63 -12.59
C LYS A 127 8.89 22.83 -12.91
N GLY A 128 8.00 22.63 -11.94
CA GLY A 128 6.56 22.75 -12.12
C GLY A 128 5.99 21.57 -12.92
N ASP A 129 5.95 21.71 -14.25
CA ASP A 129 5.40 20.69 -15.13
C ASP A 129 6.43 19.59 -15.44
N LEU A 130 6.15 18.40 -14.92
CA LEU A 130 6.93 17.19 -15.22
C LEU A 130 6.20 16.37 -16.27
N LEU A 131 6.85 16.11 -17.40
CA LEU A 131 6.33 15.28 -18.48
C LEU A 131 7.16 14.00 -18.58
N PHE A 132 6.47 12.87 -18.65
CA PHE A 132 7.03 11.56 -18.97
C PHE A 132 6.34 11.01 -20.20
N GLU A 133 7.06 10.80 -21.31
CA GLU A 133 6.47 10.28 -22.56
C GLU A 133 5.23 11.08 -23.03
N GLY A 134 5.23 12.39 -22.82
CA GLY A 134 4.11 13.28 -23.14
C GLY A 134 2.96 13.31 -22.12
N VAL A 135 3.03 12.51 -21.05
CA VAL A 135 2.05 12.48 -19.96
C VAL A 135 2.53 13.30 -18.77
N GLN A 136 1.66 14.15 -18.22
CA GLN A 136 1.99 14.92 -17.01
C GLN A 136 2.07 14.01 -15.79
N VAL A 137 3.18 14.10 -15.07
CA VAL A 137 3.47 13.35 -13.85
C VAL A 137 3.56 14.32 -12.69
N TYR A 138 3.16 13.87 -11.51
CA TYR A 138 3.26 14.67 -10.30
C TYR A 138 4.03 13.94 -9.21
N ILE A 139 4.92 14.65 -8.54
CA ILE A 139 5.72 14.13 -7.42
C ILE A 139 5.31 14.87 -6.15
N TYR A 140 4.79 14.10 -5.18
CA TYR A 140 4.37 14.64 -3.89
C TYR A 140 4.97 13.83 -2.74
N GLN A 141 4.99 14.48 -1.58
CA GLN A 141 5.37 13.84 -0.34
C GLN A 141 4.23 12.95 0.16
N ASP A 142 4.56 11.72 0.57
CA ASP A 142 3.63 10.83 1.26
C ASP A 142 3.37 11.31 2.69
N TYR A 143 2.10 11.52 3.03
CA TYR A 143 1.62 11.98 4.34
C TYR A 143 0.60 10.99 4.90
N SER A 144 0.64 10.77 6.21
CA SER A 144 -0.41 10.01 6.92
C SER A 144 -1.79 10.65 6.74
N ALA A 145 -2.86 9.85 6.76
CA ALA A 145 -4.24 10.33 6.64
C ALA A 145 -4.57 11.47 7.62
N ALA A 146 -4.24 11.30 8.92
CA ALA A 146 -4.49 12.32 9.94
C ALA A 146 -3.77 13.66 9.65
N LEU A 147 -2.56 13.59 9.08
CA LEU A 147 -1.82 14.79 8.70
C LEU A 147 -2.43 15.46 7.47
N LEU A 148 -2.91 14.67 6.51
CA LEU A 148 -3.58 15.17 5.32
C LEU A 148 -4.89 15.89 5.68
N GLU A 149 -5.67 15.35 6.61
CA GLU A 149 -6.87 16.00 7.15
C GLU A 149 -6.55 17.34 7.80
N ARG A 150 -5.54 17.40 8.68
CA ARG A 150 -5.09 18.66 9.29
C ARG A 150 -4.65 19.69 8.25
N ARG A 151 -4.01 19.25 7.17
CA ARG A 151 -3.62 20.12 6.06
C ARG A 151 -4.81 20.62 5.25
N ARG A 152 -5.82 19.77 5.03
CA ARG A 152 -7.07 20.14 4.33
C ARG A 152 -7.85 21.22 5.06
N LEU A 153 -7.76 21.31 6.38
CA LEU A 153 -8.38 22.40 7.14
C LEU A 153 -7.89 23.80 6.72
N PHE A 154 -6.71 23.90 6.10
CA PHE A 154 -6.19 25.16 5.55
C PHE A 154 -6.63 25.41 4.10
N ASP A 155 -7.33 24.49 3.43
CA ASP A 155 -7.75 24.64 2.04
C ASP A 155 -8.61 25.89 1.79
N PRO A 156 -9.65 26.20 2.60
CA PRO A 156 -10.45 27.41 2.42
C PRO A 156 -9.61 28.69 2.53
N ILE A 157 -8.61 28.68 3.42
CA ILE A 157 -7.73 29.82 3.68
C ILE A 157 -6.76 30.03 2.51
N LYS A 158 -6.23 28.94 1.94
CA LYS A 158 -5.38 29.01 0.75
C LYS A 158 -6.11 29.59 -0.46
N ILE A 159 -7.40 29.28 -0.63
CA ILE A 159 -8.23 29.86 -1.69
C ILE A 159 -8.31 31.38 -1.50
N LYS A 160 -8.71 31.84 -0.29
CA LYS A 160 -8.75 33.28 0.05
C LYS A 160 -7.41 33.99 -0.17
N LEU A 161 -6.30 33.36 0.21
CA LEU A 161 -4.96 33.90 0.00
C LEU A 161 -4.58 34.01 -1.47
N SER A 162 -4.96 33.00 -2.27
CA SER A 162 -4.75 33.00 -3.71
C SER A 162 -5.55 34.11 -4.40
N GLU A 163 -6.80 34.31 -4.01
CA GLU A 163 -7.66 35.39 -4.53
C GLU A 163 -7.08 36.79 -4.22
N LYS A 164 -6.47 36.95 -3.05
CA LYS A 164 -5.77 38.19 -2.64
C LYS A 164 -4.34 38.31 -3.20
N ASN A 165 -3.85 37.36 -4.01
CA ASN A 165 -2.47 37.28 -4.50
C ASN A 165 -1.40 37.34 -3.39
N ILE A 166 -1.72 36.87 -2.18
CA ILE A 166 -0.77 36.84 -1.05
C ILE A 166 0.08 35.57 -1.15
N GLN A 167 1.41 35.71 -1.05
CA GLN A 167 2.29 34.56 -1.05
C GLN A 167 2.13 33.74 0.23
N TYR A 168 1.92 32.43 0.08
CA TYR A 168 1.78 31.50 1.19
C TYR A 168 2.52 30.18 0.95
N SER A 169 2.81 29.46 2.03
CA SER A 169 3.37 28.12 1.98
C SER A 169 2.88 27.27 3.14
N LEU A 170 2.50 26.02 2.88
CA LEU A 170 2.10 25.07 3.93
C LEU A 170 3.28 24.17 4.29
N ARG A 171 3.89 24.41 5.45
CA ARG A 171 5.06 23.65 5.93
C ARG A 171 4.65 22.39 6.69
N TYR A 172 5.58 21.43 6.71
CA TYR A 172 5.47 20.26 7.58
C TYR A 172 5.53 20.67 9.07
N PRO A 173 4.72 20.08 9.96
CA PRO A 173 3.68 19.11 9.68
C PRO A 173 2.45 19.72 8.99
N ALA A 174 1.81 20.73 9.58
CA ALA A 174 0.69 21.47 9.01
C ALA A 174 0.71 22.90 9.57
N SER A 175 1.61 23.72 9.05
CA SER A 175 1.75 25.13 9.49
C SER A 175 1.74 26.06 8.28
N LEU A 176 0.73 26.92 8.21
CA LEU A 176 0.55 27.87 7.13
C LEU A 176 1.43 29.09 7.39
N ARG A 177 2.39 29.35 6.50
CA ARG A 177 3.23 30.54 6.52
C ARG A 177 2.72 31.50 5.46
N ILE A 178 2.39 32.72 5.88
CA ILE A 178 1.87 33.80 5.03
C ILE A 178 2.94 34.89 4.98
N SER A 179 3.10 35.52 3.82
CA SER A 179 4.03 36.63 3.59
C SER A 179 3.26 37.90 3.25
N ILE A 180 3.28 38.89 4.14
CA ILE A 180 2.67 40.21 3.93
C ILE A 180 3.76 41.26 4.18
N ASP A 181 4.00 42.14 3.22
CA ASP A 181 4.98 43.23 3.29
C ASP A 181 6.40 42.78 3.74
N GLY A 182 6.83 41.62 3.26
CA GLY A 182 8.14 41.03 3.59
C GLY A 182 8.24 40.41 4.98
N LYS A 183 7.17 40.46 5.80
CA LYS A 183 7.10 39.78 7.10
C LYS A 183 6.40 38.44 6.95
N PHE A 184 6.95 37.44 7.62
CA PHE A 184 6.40 36.09 7.61
C PHE A 184 5.73 35.76 8.95
N THR A 185 4.44 35.48 8.90
CA THR A 185 3.67 34.96 10.04
C THR A 185 3.35 33.49 9.80
N SER A 186 3.37 32.67 10.86
CA SER A 186 3.13 31.24 10.76
C SER A 186 2.01 30.82 11.70
N PHE A 187 1.03 30.09 11.17
CA PHE A 187 -0.17 29.67 11.89
C PHE A 187 -0.24 28.15 11.95
N ARG A 188 -0.51 27.63 13.15
CA ARG A 188 -0.78 26.20 13.39
C ARG A 188 -2.28 25.89 13.42
N CYS A 189 -3.10 26.90 13.70
CA CYS A 189 -4.55 26.79 13.72
C CYS A 189 -5.13 27.52 12.49
N PRO A 190 -6.06 26.90 11.75
CA PRO A 190 -6.79 27.56 10.67
C PRO A 190 -7.55 28.81 11.13
N LYS A 191 -8.18 28.77 12.33
CA LYS A 191 -8.96 29.91 12.85
C LYS A 191 -8.10 31.15 13.06
N ASP A 192 -6.91 30.98 13.61
CA ASP A 192 -5.98 32.10 13.84
C ASP A 192 -5.52 32.73 12.52
N ALA A 193 -5.29 31.89 11.49
CA ALA A 193 -4.94 32.36 10.16
C ALA A 193 -6.11 33.08 9.46
N GLU A 194 -7.35 32.68 9.73
CA GLU A 194 -8.54 33.33 9.19
C GLU A 194 -8.80 34.69 9.85
N VAL A 195 -8.58 34.82 11.16
CA VAL A 195 -8.67 36.10 11.88
C VAL A 195 -7.60 37.10 11.41
N PHE A 196 -6.45 36.58 10.95
CA PHE A 196 -5.35 37.41 10.45
C PHE A 196 -5.58 37.97 9.03
N LEU A 197 -6.53 37.40 8.26
CA LEU A 197 -6.75 37.67 6.84
C LEU A 197 -7.81 38.72 6.54
#